data_AF-A0A955MML6-F1
#
_entry.id   AF-A0A955MML6-F1
#
_cell.length_a   1.000
_cell.length_b   1.000
_cell.length_c   1.000
_cell.angle_alpha   90.00
_cell.angle_beta   90.00
_cell.angle_gamma   90.00
#
_symmetry.space_group_name_H-M   'P 1'
#
loop_
_entity.id
_entity.type
_entity.pdbx_description
1 polymer ?
#
loop_
_entity_poly.entity_id
_entity_poly.type
_entity_poly.pdbx_seq_one_letter_code
_entity_poly.pdbx_strand_id
1 'polypeptide(L)'
;MNKFAVFLGIPLILTASMAWGQAIEPRPVAPRQPEGQISLEVQEYQRLPKSGPVAKRLSAFQSFVDRYPGTQLSLRVIRDAAIFFILQDTGNDLESLGECVQWMGKHLESPAFEWARYRQASDSLILDRIETHVLYARVLASYADAISMGGAAERSAGVYNRALTVLNEAQTEWDNHPNFYRLRSDLAEGIDFTRAWCLHGKGNYRDALRGYTNFLDRFPSSDFVPAALWNASQCLQVLDPSGSQQRMSFYHQRLEEEFPGSPETAMLRSLRNSR
;
A
#
# COMPACT_ATOMS: atom_id res chain seq x y z
N MET A 1 58.75 -1.66 -47.00
CA MET A 1 58.49 -0.23 -47.30
C MET A 1 57.01 -0.08 -47.64
N ASN A 2 56.34 0.92 -47.06
CA ASN A 2 54.96 1.42 -47.27
C ASN A 2 53.80 0.45 -46.94
N LYS A 3 53.12 0.54 -45.77
CA LYS A 3 52.19 1.58 -45.25
C LYS A 3 51.06 1.94 -46.21
N PHE A 4 49.88 1.34 -45.99
CA PHE A 4 48.58 1.97 -46.27
C PHE A 4 47.65 1.70 -45.09
N ALA A 5 47.36 2.77 -44.34
CA ALA A 5 46.37 2.81 -43.28
C ALA A 5 45.02 3.19 -43.89
N VAL A 6 43.99 2.40 -43.61
CA VAL A 6 42.60 2.71 -43.97
C VAL A 6 41.97 3.41 -42.78
N PHE A 7 41.79 4.73 -42.88
CA PHE A 7 40.97 5.52 -41.97
C PHE A 7 39.51 5.47 -42.45
N LEU A 8 38.65 4.77 -41.72
CA LEU A 8 37.20 4.84 -41.87
C LEU A 8 36.70 6.06 -41.09
N GLY A 9 36.29 7.10 -41.81
CA GLY A 9 35.64 8.28 -41.24
C GLY A 9 34.23 7.95 -40.78
N ILE A 10 33.97 8.10 -39.47
CA ILE A 10 32.63 8.09 -38.89
C ILE A 10 32.07 9.51 -39.03
N PRO A 11 30.91 9.73 -39.68
CA PRO A 11 30.29 11.04 -39.71
C PRO A 11 29.78 11.42 -38.31
N LEU A 12 30.26 12.55 -37.79
CA LEU A 12 29.68 13.21 -36.62
C LEU A 12 28.27 13.70 -37.02
N ILE A 13 27.23 12.99 -36.59
CA ILE A 13 25.86 13.49 -36.64
C ILE A 13 25.67 14.36 -35.39
N LEU A 14 25.82 15.67 -35.56
CA LEU A 14 25.38 16.68 -34.59
C LEU A 14 23.85 16.68 -34.56
N THR A 15 23.24 15.93 -33.65
CA THR A 15 21.82 16.10 -33.33
C THR A 15 21.66 17.37 -32.50
N ALA A 16 21.13 18.42 -33.12
CA ALA A 16 20.66 19.59 -32.39
C ALA A 16 19.46 19.18 -31.52
N SER A 17 19.71 18.89 -30.25
CA SER A 17 18.67 18.78 -29.23
C SER A 17 18.06 20.16 -29.02
N MET A 18 17.03 20.50 -29.81
CA MET A 18 16.14 21.61 -29.47
C MET A 18 15.41 21.23 -28.18
N ALA A 19 15.91 21.71 -27.06
CA ALA A 19 15.18 21.71 -25.81
C ALA A 19 13.99 22.65 -25.97
N TRP A 20 12.84 22.09 -26.33
CA TRP A 20 11.56 22.78 -26.21
C TRP A 20 11.32 23.03 -24.72
N GLY A 21 11.72 24.22 -24.26
CA GLY A 21 11.25 24.76 -23.00
C GLY A 21 9.74 24.95 -23.11
N GLN A 22 8.97 23.91 -22.80
CA GLN A 22 7.55 24.07 -22.57
C GLN A 22 7.41 25.10 -21.46
N ALA A 23 6.76 26.21 -21.76
CA ALA A 23 6.35 27.17 -20.76
C ALA A 23 5.59 26.39 -19.69
N ILE A 24 6.18 26.26 -18.50
CA ILE A 24 5.50 25.66 -17.36
C ILE A 24 4.36 26.63 -17.07
N GLU A 25 3.14 26.25 -17.47
CA GLU A 25 1.97 27.07 -17.17
C GLU A 25 1.95 27.35 -15.65
N PRO A 26 1.67 28.59 -15.24
CA PRO A 26 1.61 28.94 -13.83
C PRO A 26 0.61 28.00 -13.16
N ARG A 27 1.11 27.23 -12.18
CA ARG A 27 0.36 26.13 -11.57
C ARG A 27 -0.93 26.67 -10.94
N PRO A 28 -2.08 25.99 -11.10
CA PRO A 28 -3.31 26.40 -10.47
C PRO A 28 -3.13 26.36 -8.94
N VAL A 29 -3.22 27.52 -8.30
CA VAL A 29 -3.22 27.63 -6.85
C VAL A 29 -4.51 26.98 -6.35
N ALA A 30 -4.41 26.01 -5.44
CA ALA A 30 -5.58 25.41 -4.83
C ALA A 30 -6.45 26.53 -4.22
N PRO A 31 -7.76 26.56 -4.51
CA PRO A 31 -8.64 27.63 -4.02
C PRO A 31 -8.57 27.65 -2.48
N ARG A 32 -8.26 28.83 -1.91
CA ARG A 32 -8.35 29.04 -0.47
C ARG A 32 -9.79 28.83 -0.04
N GLN A 33 -10.03 27.89 0.86
CA GLN A 33 -11.36 27.71 1.43
C GLN A 33 -11.72 28.91 2.30
N PRO A 34 -12.95 29.44 2.21
CA PRO A 34 -13.42 30.50 3.09
C PRO A 34 -13.41 30.03 4.55
N GLU A 35 -12.98 30.89 5.49
CA GLU A 35 -12.77 30.54 6.91
C GLU A 35 -14.00 29.89 7.58
N GLY A 36 -15.22 30.24 7.16
CA GLY A 36 -16.46 29.64 7.66
C GLY A 36 -16.67 28.17 7.24
N GLN A 37 -16.12 27.75 6.10
CA GLN A 37 -16.28 26.38 5.59
C GLN A 37 -15.47 25.37 6.42
N ILE A 38 -14.27 25.75 6.84
CA ILE A 38 -13.40 24.92 7.68
C ILE A 38 -14.07 24.61 9.03
N SER A 39 -14.72 25.60 9.63
CA SER A 39 -15.41 25.43 10.91
C SER A 39 -16.57 24.44 10.84
N LEU A 40 -17.35 24.49 9.75
CA LEU A 40 -18.45 23.55 9.53
C LEU A 40 -17.93 22.12 9.28
N GLU A 41 -16.90 21.98 8.45
CA GLU A 41 -16.28 20.70 8.11
C GLU A 41 -15.76 19.97 9.38
N VAL A 42 -15.08 20.70 10.26
CA VAL A 42 -14.59 20.16 11.55
C VAL A 42 -15.75 19.67 12.43
N GLN A 43 -16.83 20.46 12.54
CA GLN A 43 -17.99 20.06 13.34
C GLN A 43 -18.66 18.79 12.79
N GLU A 44 -18.79 18.67 11.47
CA GLU A 44 -19.36 17.48 10.85
C GLU A 44 -18.46 16.25 11.02
N TYR A 45 -17.14 16.41 10.88
CA TYR A 45 -16.17 15.32 11.10
C TYR A 45 -16.29 14.76 12.52
N GLN A 46 -16.41 15.64 13.52
CA GLN A 46 -16.57 15.24 14.93
C GLN A 46 -17.87 14.47 15.21
N ARG A 47 -18.90 14.65 14.39
CA ARG A 47 -20.20 13.97 14.50
C ARG A 47 -20.23 12.60 13.80
N LEU A 48 -19.17 12.25 13.06
CA LEU A 48 -19.11 10.96 12.38
C LEU A 48 -19.19 9.79 13.39
N PRO A 49 -19.90 8.70 13.04
CA PRO A 49 -20.04 7.57 13.93
C PRO A 49 -18.67 6.91 14.18
N LYS A 50 -18.30 6.79 15.45
CA LYS A 50 -17.07 6.12 15.91
C LYS A 50 -17.22 4.61 16.07
N SER A 51 -18.46 4.15 16.19
CA SER A 51 -18.83 2.74 16.36
C SER A 51 -20.20 2.46 15.70
N GLY A 52 -20.57 1.18 15.62
CA GLY A 52 -21.83 0.72 15.05
C GLY A 52 -21.65 -0.09 13.77
N PRO A 53 -22.77 -0.49 13.12
CA PRO A 53 -22.74 -1.33 11.94
C PRO A 53 -21.94 -0.72 10.78
N VAL A 54 -21.25 -1.58 10.03
CA VAL A 54 -20.37 -1.20 8.91
C VAL A 54 -21.09 -0.30 7.90
N ALA A 55 -22.26 -0.73 7.42
CA ALA A 55 -23.06 0.00 6.44
C ALA A 55 -23.42 1.43 6.90
N LYS A 56 -23.79 1.60 8.17
CA LYS A 56 -24.13 2.92 8.73
C LYS A 56 -22.92 3.85 8.77
N ARG A 57 -21.74 3.33 9.11
CA ARG A 57 -20.50 4.11 9.13
C ARG A 57 -20.08 4.49 7.71
N LEU A 58 -20.10 3.54 6.78
CA LEU A 58 -19.73 3.78 5.38
C LEU A 58 -20.63 4.85 4.75
N SER A 59 -21.95 4.80 4.98
CA SER A 59 -22.88 5.83 4.51
C SER A 59 -22.58 7.23 5.06
N ALA A 60 -22.21 7.33 6.34
CA ALA A 60 -21.82 8.61 6.95
C ALA A 60 -20.50 9.14 6.39
N PHE A 61 -19.51 8.27 6.20
CA PHE A 61 -18.22 8.61 5.58
C PHE A 61 -18.40 9.06 4.14
N GLN A 62 -19.22 8.36 3.36
CA GLN A 62 -19.52 8.72 1.99
C GLN A 62 -20.18 10.09 1.91
N SER A 63 -21.22 10.34 2.73
CA SER A 63 -21.90 11.64 2.78
C SER A 63 -20.95 12.79 3.11
N PHE A 64 -19.97 12.56 3.99
CA PHE A 64 -18.96 13.56 4.33
C PHE A 64 -18.00 13.83 3.18
N VAL A 65 -17.44 12.78 2.57
CA VAL A 65 -16.45 12.93 1.48
C VAL A 65 -17.09 13.53 0.23
N ASP A 66 -18.33 13.16 -0.10
CA ASP A 66 -19.09 13.74 -1.22
C ASP A 66 -19.36 15.24 -1.00
N ARG A 67 -19.55 15.67 0.26
CA ARG A 67 -19.77 17.09 0.62
C ARG A 67 -18.47 17.91 0.63
N TYR A 68 -17.35 17.31 1.01
CA TYR A 68 -16.06 17.98 1.16
C TYR A 68 -14.95 17.30 0.33
N PRO A 69 -15.09 17.18 -1.01
CA PRO A 69 -14.13 16.41 -1.80
C PRO A 69 -12.75 17.08 -1.83
N GLY A 70 -11.70 16.29 -1.56
CA GLY A 70 -10.30 16.70 -1.69
C GLY A 70 -9.77 17.55 -0.54
N THR A 71 -10.50 17.66 0.57
CA THR A 71 -10.02 18.32 1.80
C THR A 71 -9.16 17.39 2.65
N GLN A 72 -8.40 17.94 3.60
CA GLN A 72 -7.65 17.13 4.56
C GLN A 72 -8.56 16.23 5.40
N LEU A 73 -9.73 16.72 5.85
CA LEU A 73 -10.62 15.89 6.65
C LEU A 73 -11.29 14.79 5.81
N SER A 74 -11.61 15.05 4.54
CA SER A 74 -12.13 13.99 3.66
C SER A 74 -11.11 12.87 3.46
N LEU A 75 -9.82 13.21 3.31
CA LEU A 75 -8.74 12.22 3.24
C LEU A 75 -8.62 11.42 4.55
N ARG A 76 -8.74 12.07 5.70
CA ARG A 76 -8.78 11.39 7.01
C ARG A 76 -10.00 10.51 7.16
N VAL A 77 -11.16 10.90 6.65
CA VAL A 77 -12.36 10.04 6.64
C VAL A 77 -12.16 8.79 5.80
N ILE A 78 -11.54 8.91 4.61
CA ILE A 78 -11.17 7.74 3.79
C ILE A 78 -10.19 6.84 4.54
N ARG A 79 -9.21 7.43 5.23
CA ARG A 79 -8.27 6.69 6.08
C ARG A 79 -8.97 5.94 7.21
N ASP A 80 -9.83 6.63 7.96
CA ASP A 80 -10.54 6.10 9.11
C ASP A 80 -11.51 4.98 8.69
N ALA A 81 -12.09 5.09 7.48
CA ALA A 81 -12.83 4.01 6.86
C ALA A 81 -11.93 2.78 6.62
N ALA A 82 -10.78 2.96 5.97
CA ALA A 82 -9.84 1.86 5.70
C ALA A 82 -9.42 1.12 6.99
N ILE A 83 -9.05 1.88 8.03
CA ILE A 83 -8.69 1.32 9.35
C ILE A 83 -9.86 0.52 9.92
N PHE A 84 -11.06 1.08 9.88
CA PHE A 84 -12.24 0.41 10.40
C PHE A 84 -12.49 -0.93 9.70
N PHE A 85 -12.36 -0.99 8.37
CA PHE A 85 -12.52 -2.24 7.63
C PHE A 85 -11.43 -3.25 7.95
N ILE A 86 -10.17 -2.83 8.06
CA ILE A 86 -9.06 -3.72 8.44
C ILE A 86 -9.27 -4.29 9.85
N LEU A 87 -9.79 -3.50 10.80
CA LEU A 87 -9.98 -3.93 12.19
C LEU A 87 -11.27 -4.76 12.40
N GLN A 88 -12.31 -4.53 11.59
CA GLN A 88 -13.56 -5.28 11.66
C GLN A 88 -13.56 -6.49 10.72
N ASP A 89 -12.42 -6.83 10.12
CA ASP A 89 -12.25 -8.04 9.31
C ASP A 89 -12.31 -9.30 10.17
N THR A 90 -13.48 -9.56 10.74
CA THR A 90 -13.77 -10.70 11.59
C THR A 90 -14.62 -11.75 10.88
N GLY A 91 -14.86 -11.63 9.56
CA GLY A 91 -15.97 -12.38 8.96
C GLY A 91 -16.03 -12.62 7.46
N ASN A 92 -14.99 -12.38 6.65
CA ASN A 92 -15.04 -12.66 5.20
C ASN A 92 -16.27 -12.06 4.49
N ASP A 93 -16.81 -10.93 4.98
CA ASP A 93 -17.94 -10.27 4.34
C ASP A 93 -17.46 -9.59 3.06
N LEU A 94 -17.43 -10.40 2.00
CA LEU A 94 -16.96 -10.04 0.68
C LEU A 94 -17.75 -8.87 0.10
N GLU A 95 -19.03 -8.75 0.43
CA GLU A 95 -19.90 -7.67 -0.04
C GLU A 95 -19.47 -6.34 0.59
N SER A 96 -19.37 -6.28 1.92
CA SER A 96 -18.91 -5.07 2.63
C SER A 96 -17.51 -4.64 2.21
N LEU A 97 -16.57 -5.59 2.02
CA LEU A 97 -15.23 -5.28 1.52
C LEU A 97 -15.26 -4.77 0.08
N GLY A 98 -16.08 -5.37 -0.77
CA GLY A 98 -16.27 -4.94 -2.16
C GLY A 98 -16.81 -3.52 -2.25
N GLU A 99 -17.83 -3.17 -1.46
CA GLU A 99 -18.38 -1.81 -1.37
C GLU A 99 -17.31 -0.81 -0.91
N CYS A 100 -16.54 -1.14 0.12
CA CYS A 100 -15.45 -0.29 0.59
C CYS A 100 -14.39 -0.05 -0.49
N VAL A 101 -13.94 -1.12 -1.16
CA VAL A 101 -12.93 -1.04 -2.23
C VAL A 101 -13.41 -0.14 -3.37
N GLN A 102 -14.67 -0.29 -3.77
CA GLN A 102 -15.27 0.53 -4.83
C GLN A 102 -15.38 1.99 -4.40
N TRP A 103 -15.89 2.24 -3.18
CA TRP A 103 -16.04 3.59 -2.64
C TRP A 103 -14.70 4.32 -2.51
N MET A 104 -13.69 3.70 -1.88
CA MET A 104 -12.37 4.30 -1.73
C MET A 104 -11.71 4.57 -3.09
N GLY A 105 -11.78 3.58 -4.00
CA GLY A 105 -11.21 3.70 -5.33
C GLY A 105 -11.78 4.88 -6.11
N LYS A 106 -13.12 5.00 -6.14
CA LYS A 106 -13.81 6.13 -6.79
C LYS A 106 -13.29 7.49 -6.31
N HIS A 107 -13.02 7.63 -5.01
CA HIS A 107 -12.59 8.91 -4.45
C HIS A 107 -11.10 9.15 -4.65
N LEU A 108 -10.24 8.18 -4.33
CA LEU A 108 -8.79 8.32 -4.44
C LEU A 108 -8.32 8.49 -5.90
N GLU A 109 -9.05 7.94 -6.87
CA GLU A 109 -8.78 8.10 -8.30
C GLU A 109 -9.42 9.37 -8.90
N SER A 110 -10.22 10.12 -8.12
CA SER A 110 -10.84 11.34 -8.61
C SER A 110 -9.86 12.52 -8.67
N PRO A 111 -10.09 13.53 -9.55
CA PRO A 111 -9.27 14.74 -9.62
C PRO A 111 -9.17 15.52 -8.30
N ALA A 112 -10.12 15.31 -7.37
CA ALA A 112 -10.08 15.91 -6.04
C ALA A 112 -8.92 15.39 -5.19
N PHE A 113 -8.47 14.17 -5.47
CA PHE A 113 -7.41 13.47 -4.76
C PHE A 113 -6.26 13.10 -5.70
N GLU A 114 -5.98 13.85 -6.76
CA GLU A 114 -4.76 13.62 -7.57
C GLU A 114 -3.49 14.10 -6.85
N TRP A 115 -2.39 13.35 -6.98
CA TRP A 115 -1.09 13.69 -6.33
C TRP A 115 -0.61 15.09 -6.69
N ALA A 116 -0.90 15.55 -7.91
CA ALA A 116 -0.56 16.89 -8.38
C ALA A 116 -1.05 18.01 -7.45
N ARG A 117 -2.20 17.82 -6.78
CA ARG A 117 -2.75 18.80 -5.82
C ARG A 117 -1.98 18.86 -4.50
N TYR A 118 -1.27 17.79 -4.16
CA TYR A 118 -0.59 17.62 -2.87
C TYR A 118 0.91 17.91 -2.94
N ARG A 119 1.49 18.06 -4.14
CA ARG A 119 2.92 18.36 -4.32
C ARG A 119 3.41 19.65 -3.63
N GLN A 120 2.50 20.56 -3.31
CA GLN A 120 2.79 21.81 -2.57
C GLN A 120 2.10 21.86 -1.21
N ALA A 121 1.51 20.75 -0.78
CA ALA A 121 0.89 20.66 0.53
C ALA A 121 1.97 20.61 1.63
N SER A 122 1.52 20.77 2.88
CA SER A 122 2.39 20.53 4.02
C SER A 122 2.78 19.05 4.11
N ASP A 123 3.96 18.78 4.67
CA ASP A 123 4.45 17.43 4.93
C ASP A 123 3.41 16.55 5.65
N SER A 124 2.68 17.13 6.62
CA SER A 124 1.60 16.41 7.33
C SER A 124 0.49 15.93 6.40
N LEU A 125 0.11 16.73 5.40
CA LEU A 125 -0.95 16.34 4.47
C LEU A 125 -0.47 15.30 3.44
N ILE A 126 0.80 15.40 3.03
CA ILE A 126 1.44 14.39 2.18
C ILE A 126 1.53 13.06 2.93
N LEU A 127 1.94 13.08 4.21
CA LEU A 127 1.96 11.89 5.07
C LEU A 127 0.58 11.28 5.27
N ASP A 128 -0.45 12.09 5.59
CA ASP A 128 -1.85 11.63 5.69
C ASP A 128 -2.27 10.92 4.39
N ARG A 129 -1.79 11.41 3.23
CA ARG A 129 -2.13 10.83 1.93
C ARG A 129 -1.41 9.52 1.65
N ILE A 130 -0.11 9.45 1.91
CA ILE A 130 0.67 8.22 1.79
C ILE A 130 0.05 7.14 2.68
N GLU A 131 -0.25 7.47 3.94
CA GLU A 131 -0.92 6.59 4.88
C GLU A 131 -2.25 6.06 4.35
N THR A 132 -3.10 6.94 3.79
CA THR A 132 -4.36 6.52 3.16
C THR A 132 -4.14 5.56 1.99
N HIS A 133 -3.12 5.76 1.15
CA HIS A 133 -2.82 4.86 0.04
C HIS A 133 -2.32 3.49 0.54
N VAL A 134 -1.46 3.47 1.56
CA VAL A 134 -0.99 2.22 2.18
C VAL A 134 -2.16 1.43 2.77
N LEU A 135 -3.05 2.10 3.51
CA LEU A 135 -4.24 1.45 4.07
C LEU A 135 -5.19 0.99 2.97
N TYR A 136 -5.38 1.77 1.90
CA TYR A 136 -6.19 1.34 0.77
C TYR A 136 -5.62 0.09 0.07
N ALA A 137 -4.31 0.04 -0.13
CA ALA A 137 -3.64 -1.14 -0.68
C ALA A 137 -3.84 -2.38 0.20
N ARG A 138 -3.83 -2.23 1.53
CA ARG A 138 -4.14 -3.33 2.47
C ARG A 138 -5.60 -3.79 2.37
N VAL A 139 -6.55 -2.87 2.24
CA VAL A 139 -7.97 -3.22 2.01
C VAL A 139 -8.12 -3.99 0.69
N LEU A 140 -7.44 -3.54 -0.38
CA LEU A 140 -7.41 -4.25 -1.65
C LEU A 140 -6.81 -5.67 -1.52
N ALA A 141 -5.70 -5.83 -0.81
CA ALA A 141 -5.07 -7.13 -0.58
C ALA A 141 -5.99 -8.08 0.20
N SER A 142 -6.63 -7.59 1.28
CA SER A 142 -7.58 -8.37 2.08
C SER A 142 -8.79 -8.82 1.25
N TYR A 143 -9.32 -7.91 0.42
CA TYR A 143 -10.40 -8.22 -0.51
C TYR A 143 -9.98 -9.25 -1.57
N ALA A 144 -8.75 -9.17 -2.08
CA ALA A 144 -8.21 -10.14 -3.01
C ALA A 144 -8.08 -11.55 -2.39
N ASP A 145 -7.62 -11.64 -1.13
CA ASP A 145 -7.59 -12.89 -0.38
C ASP A 145 -8.99 -13.49 -0.20
N ALA A 146 -9.98 -12.68 0.17
CA ALA A 146 -11.37 -13.11 0.28
C ALA A 146 -11.93 -13.64 -1.06
N ILE A 147 -11.63 -12.97 -2.18
CA ILE A 147 -12.01 -13.44 -3.53
C ILE A 147 -11.33 -14.78 -3.86
N SER A 148 -10.04 -14.90 -3.53
CA SER A 148 -9.24 -16.10 -3.81
C SER A 148 -9.80 -17.33 -3.10
N MET A 149 -10.17 -17.18 -1.82
CA MET A 149 -10.84 -18.23 -1.04
C MET A 149 -12.18 -18.67 -1.65
N GLY A 150 -12.87 -17.79 -2.37
CA GLY A 150 -14.08 -18.09 -3.14
C GLY A 150 -13.84 -18.77 -4.50
N GLY A 151 -12.62 -19.19 -4.82
CA GLY A 151 -12.28 -19.90 -6.06
C GLY A 151 -12.13 -19.01 -7.29
N ALA A 152 -11.99 -17.69 -7.11
CA ALA A 152 -11.90 -16.73 -8.22
C ALA A 152 -10.50 -16.11 -8.36
N ALA A 153 -9.48 -16.96 -8.49
CA ALA A 153 -8.07 -16.58 -8.51
C ALA A 153 -7.75 -15.47 -9.54
N GLU A 154 -8.28 -15.53 -10.76
CA GLU A 154 -8.03 -14.50 -11.79
C GLU A 154 -8.52 -13.11 -11.37
N ARG A 155 -9.70 -13.03 -10.73
CA ARG A 155 -10.23 -11.78 -10.19
C ARG A 155 -9.35 -11.24 -9.07
N SER A 156 -8.84 -12.11 -8.20
CA SER A 156 -7.92 -11.70 -7.11
C SER A 156 -6.60 -11.11 -7.62
N ALA A 157 -6.02 -11.68 -8.69
CA ALA A 157 -4.78 -11.18 -9.28
C ALA A 157 -4.91 -9.74 -9.81
N GLY A 158 -6.05 -9.40 -10.41
CA GLY A 158 -6.36 -8.04 -10.83
C GLY A 158 -6.41 -7.04 -9.67
N VAL A 159 -7.01 -7.43 -8.54
CA VAL A 159 -7.08 -6.60 -7.33
C VAL A 159 -5.68 -6.39 -6.72
N TYR A 160 -4.85 -7.44 -6.69
CA TYR A 160 -3.46 -7.31 -6.25
C TYR A 160 -2.61 -6.39 -7.14
N ASN A 161 -2.82 -6.42 -8.46
CA ASN A 161 -2.15 -5.48 -9.37
C ASN A 161 -2.51 -4.03 -9.03
N ARG A 162 -3.79 -3.75 -8.73
CA ARG A 162 -4.22 -2.42 -8.31
C ARG A 162 -3.56 -2.01 -7.00
N ALA A 163 -3.50 -2.90 -6.01
CA ALA A 163 -2.81 -2.63 -4.74
C ALA A 163 -1.33 -2.28 -4.95
N LEU A 164 -0.62 -3.02 -5.82
CA LEU A 164 0.77 -2.74 -6.16
C LEU A 164 0.96 -1.39 -6.86
N THR A 165 0.05 -0.99 -7.74
CA THR A 165 0.06 0.35 -8.36
C THR A 165 -0.04 1.43 -7.29
N VAL A 166 -1.01 1.33 -6.39
CA VAL A 166 -1.21 2.27 -5.27
C VAL A 166 0.03 2.35 -4.38
N LEU A 167 0.68 1.21 -4.08
CA LEU A 167 1.92 1.17 -3.29
C LEU A 167 3.12 1.78 -4.02
N ASN A 168 3.20 1.67 -5.35
CA ASN A 168 4.27 2.28 -6.14
C ASN A 168 4.14 3.81 -6.15
N GLU A 169 2.92 4.32 -6.23
CA GLU A 169 2.66 5.77 -6.10
C GLU A 169 3.03 6.27 -4.71
N ALA A 170 2.59 5.58 -3.66
CA ALA A 170 2.94 5.91 -2.28
C ALA A 170 4.47 5.89 -2.05
N GLN A 171 5.17 4.89 -2.59
CA GLN A 171 6.63 4.80 -2.52
C GLN A 171 7.31 5.95 -3.28
N THR A 172 6.83 6.29 -4.48
CA THR A 172 7.42 7.38 -5.26
C THR A 172 7.36 8.70 -4.50
N GLU A 173 6.23 8.97 -3.86
CA GLU A 173 6.04 10.17 -3.05
C GLU A 173 6.83 10.08 -1.73
N TRP A 174 6.96 8.89 -1.14
CA TRP A 174 7.85 8.65 0.00
C TRP A 174 9.31 8.97 -0.32
N ASP A 175 9.82 8.49 -1.46
CA ASP A 175 11.21 8.66 -1.90
C ASP A 175 11.55 10.13 -2.22
N ASN A 176 10.57 10.90 -2.67
CA ASN A 176 10.71 12.34 -2.89
C ASN A 176 10.85 13.14 -1.58
N HIS A 177 10.57 12.54 -0.43
CA HIS A 177 10.56 13.18 0.88
C HIS A 177 11.41 12.40 1.91
N PRO A 178 12.76 12.41 1.79
CA PRO A 178 13.65 11.56 2.60
C PRO A 178 13.55 11.82 4.12
N ASN A 179 13.07 12.99 4.54
CA ASN A 179 12.86 13.30 5.97
C ASN A 179 11.73 12.47 6.60
N PHE A 180 10.80 11.92 5.80
CA PHE A 180 9.67 11.14 6.31
C PHE A 180 10.11 9.87 7.03
N TYR A 181 11.24 9.28 6.66
CA TYR A 181 11.82 8.13 7.37
C TYR A 181 12.01 8.37 8.86
N ARG A 182 12.42 9.59 9.26
CA ARG A 182 12.60 9.92 10.68
C ARG A 182 11.28 10.17 11.41
N LEU A 183 10.24 10.56 10.67
CA LEU A 183 8.95 10.97 11.24
C LEU A 183 7.97 9.81 11.35
N ARG A 184 7.99 8.87 10.39
CA ARG A 184 6.96 7.85 10.21
C ARG A 184 7.53 6.53 9.65
N SER A 185 8.51 5.93 10.32
CA SER A 185 9.09 4.65 9.87
C SER A 185 8.04 3.55 9.69
N ASP A 186 6.95 3.61 10.46
CA ASP A 186 5.76 2.76 10.37
C ASP A 186 5.10 2.76 8.99
N LEU A 187 5.17 3.88 8.25
CA LEU A 187 4.64 3.93 6.88
C LEU A 187 5.55 3.21 5.89
N ALA A 188 6.87 3.33 6.02
CA ALA A 188 7.82 2.56 5.21
C ALA A 188 7.65 1.06 5.47
N GLU A 189 7.48 0.68 6.74
CA GLU A 189 7.14 -0.70 7.13
C GLU A 189 5.86 -1.18 6.42
N GLY A 190 4.79 -0.38 6.50
CA GLY A 190 3.52 -0.68 5.85
C GLY A 190 3.62 -0.85 4.33
N ILE A 191 4.40 0.00 3.65
CA ILE A 191 4.61 -0.11 2.20
C ILE A 191 5.33 -1.42 1.86
N ASP A 192 6.46 -1.69 2.52
CA ASP A 192 7.32 -2.83 2.22
C ASP A 192 6.62 -4.17 2.53
N PHE A 193 5.96 -4.27 3.68
CA PHE A 193 5.19 -5.46 4.06
C PHE A 193 4.03 -5.71 3.10
N THR A 194 3.19 -4.70 2.85
CA THR A 194 1.98 -4.87 2.01
C THR A 194 2.37 -5.22 0.57
N ARG A 195 3.50 -4.70 0.06
CA ARG A 195 4.03 -5.08 -1.25
C ARG A 195 4.41 -6.55 -1.31
N ALA A 196 5.13 -7.06 -0.30
CA ALA A 196 5.48 -8.47 -0.23
C ALA A 196 4.23 -9.37 -0.12
N TRP A 197 3.21 -8.94 0.62
CA TRP A 197 1.91 -9.60 0.69
C TRP A 197 1.18 -9.66 -0.65
N CYS A 198 1.12 -8.54 -1.38
CA CYS A 198 0.50 -8.54 -2.71
C CYS A 198 1.25 -9.44 -3.71
N LEU A 199 2.58 -9.50 -3.63
CA LEU A 199 3.38 -10.42 -4.46
C LEU A 199 3.11 -11.89 -4.08
N HIS A 200 2.96 -12.18 -2.80
CA HIS A 200 2.62 -13.51 -2.29
C HIS A 200 1.26 -13.96 -2.84
N GLY A 201 0.21 -13.16 -2.67
CA GLY A 201 -1.14 -13.49 -3.11
C GLY A 201 -1.28 -13.64 -4.64
N LYS A 202 -0.41 -12.98 -5.42
CA LYS A 202 -0.31 -13.19 -6.88
C LYS A 202 0.40 -14.48 -7.29
N GLY A 203 0.93 -15.25 -6.35
CA GLY A 203 1.75 -16.43 -6.62
C GLY A 203 3.19 -16.10 -7.08
N ASN A 204 3.64 -14.85 -6.96
CA ASN A 204 5.04 -14.49 -7.22
C ASN A 204 5.89 -14.74 -5.96
N TYR A 205 5.97 -16.00 -5.55
CA TYR A 205 6.59 -16.41 -4.28
C TYR A 205 8.06 -16.04 -4.17
N ARG A 206 8.81 -15.99 -5.28
CA ARG A 206 10.24 -15.64 -5.26
C ARG A 206 10.46 -14.17 -4.91
N ASP A 207 9.72 -13.27 -5.54
CA ASP A 207 9.82 -11.85 -5.23
C ASP A 207 9.19 -11.53 -3.87
N ALA A 208 8.11 -12.22 -3.50
CA ALA A 208 7.51 -12.11 -2.17
C ALA A 208 8.49 -12.51 -1.06
N LEU A 209 9.15 -13.66 -1.20
CA LEU A 209 10.18 -14.12 -0.25
C LEU A 209 11.32 -13.11 -0.11
N ARG A 210 11.79 -12.55 -1.22
CA ARG A 210 12.81 -11.48 -1.19
C ARG A 210 12.28 -10.25 -0.44
N GLY A 211 11.04 -9.85 -0.70
CA GLY A 211 10.37 -8.74 -0.02
C GLY A 211 10.28 -8.95 1.49
N TYR A 212 9.77 -10.11 1.94
CA TYR A 212 9.67 -10.41 3.37
C TYR A 212 11.04 -10.51 4.04
N THR A 213 12.04 -11.10 3.39
CA THR A 213 13.40 -11.18 3.97
C THR A 213 13.98 -9.78 4.15
N ASN A 214 13.90 -8.93 3.12
CA ASN A 214 14.36 -7.54 3.21
C ASN A 214 13.59 -6.74 4.28
N PHE A 215 12.29 -7.01 4.44
CA PHE A 215 11.45 -6.39 5.46
C PHE A 215 11.93 -6.78 6.87
N LEU A 216 12.15 -8.08 7.12
CA LEU A 216 12.63 -8.60 8.40
C LEU A 216 14.02 -8.04 8.78
N ASP A 217 14.89 -7.84 7.80
CA ASP A 217 16.22 -7.27 8.02
C ASP A 217 16.15 -5.76 8.33
N ARG A 218 15.25 -5.03 7.66
CA ARG A 218 15.12 -3.57 7.80
C ARG A 218 14.28 -3.13 8.99
N PHE A 219 13.28 -3.93 9.38
CA PHE A 219 12.29 -3.59 10.40
C PHE A 219 12.09 -4.73 11.41
N PRO A 220 13.15 -5.14 12.13
CA PRO A 220 13.11 -6.30 13.02
C PRO A 220 12.19 -6.12 14.24
N SER A 221 11.74 -4.90 14.53
CA SER A 221 10.84 -4.56 15.65
C SER A 221 9.42 -4.20 15.20
N SER A 222 9.08 -4.39 13.93
CA SER A 222 7.75 -4.04 13.40
C SER A 222 6.67 -4.99 13.89
N ASP A 223 5.45 -4.47 14.08
CA ASP A 223 4.27 -5.30 14.40
C ASP A 223 3.93 -6.30 13.29
N PHE A 224 4.45 -6.13 12.07
CA PHE A 224 4.25 -7.06 10.95
C PHE A 224 5.28 -8.21 10.93
N VAL A 225 6.28 -8.23 11.81
CA VAL A 225 7.31 -9.29 11.83
C VAL A 225 6.72 -10.70 11.94
N PRO A 226 5.73 -10.99 12.82
CA PRO A 226 5.12 -12.32 12.89
C PRO A 226 4.52 -12.76 11.55
N ALA A 227 3.74 -11.88 10.93
CA ALA A 227 3.12 -12.12 9.63
C ALA A 227 4.17 -12.29 8.51
N ALA A 228 5.26 -11.52 8.54
CA ALA A 228 6.34 -11.62 7.57
C ALA A 228 7.12 -12.94 7.69
N LEU A 229 7.44 -13.38 8.92
CA LEU A 229 8.07 -14.68 9.19
C LEU A 229 7.20 -15.83 8.68
N TRP A 230 5.92 -15.79 9.02
CA TRP A 230 4.95 -16.77 8.55
C TRP A 230 4.90 -16.83 7.02
N ASN A 231 4.64 -15.70 6.37
CA ASN A 231 4.49 -15.64 4.91
C ASN A 231 5.78 -15.98 4.16
N ALA A 232 6.95 -15.63 4.70
CA ALA A 232 8.24 -16.06 4.15
C ALA A 232 8.37 -17.59 4.20
N SER A 233 7.95 -18.22 5.29
CA SER A 233 7.93 -19.70 5.41
C SER A 233 6.97 -20.36 4.41
N GLN A 234 5.81 -19.76 4.16
CA GLN A 234 4.85 -20.25 3.16
C GLN A 234 5.44 -20.14 1.74
N CYS A 235 6.09 -19.03 1.42
CA CYS A 235 6.77 -18.87 0.13
C CYS A 235 7.86 -19.93 -0.08
N LEU A 236 8.64 -20.24 0.95
CA LEU A 236 9.66 -21.30 0.89
C LEU A 236 9.05 -22.68 0.62
N GLN A 237 7.96 -23.00 1.32
CA GLN A 237 7.26 -24.26 1.14
C GLN A 237 6.81 -24.47 -0.30
N VAL A 238 6.34 -23.42 -0.97
CA VAL A 238 5.91 -23.49 -2.37
C VAL A 238 7.09 -23.56 -3.33
N LEU A 239 8.15 -22.78 -3.09
CA LEU A 239 9.30 -22.69 -4.01
C LEU A 239 10.19 -23.92 -3.99
N ASP A 240 10.40 -24.52 -2.82
CA ASP A 240 11.28 -25.67 -2.64
C ASP A 240 10.86 -26.49 -1.40
N PRO A 241 9.81 -27.33 -1.52
CA PRO A 241 9.27 -28.07 -0.38
C PRO A 241 10.28 -28.97 0.35
N SER A 242 11.28 -29.48 -0.38
CA SER A 242 12.25 -30.45 0.15
C SER A 242 13.55 -29.79 0.60
N GLY A 243 14.07 -28.81 -0.14
CA GLY A 243 15.36 -28.18 0.12
C GLY A 243 15.29 -26.96 1.06
N SER A 244 14.10 -26.38 1.28
CA SER A 244 13.97 -25.19 2.14
C SER A 244 13.67 -25.48 3.62
N GLN A 245 13.62 -26.75 4.02
CA GLN A 245 13.20 -27.17 5.36
C GLN A 245 13.95 -26.46 6.48
N GLN A 246 15.28 -26.30 6.37
CA GLN A 246 16.10 -25.61 7.37
C GLN A 246 15.71 -24.13 7.52
N ARG A 247 15.48 -23.43 6.40
CA ARG A 247 15.08 -22.01 6.39
C ARG A 247 13.67 -21.82 6.93
N MET A 248 12.76 -22.74 6.60
CA MET A 248 11.40 -22.74 7.17
C MET A 248 11.45 -22.93 8.68
N SER A 249 12.20 -23.93 9.16
CA SER A 249 12.38 -24.18 10.59
C SER A 249 12.97 -22.98 11.33
N PHE A 250 13.92 -22.26 10.71
CA PHE A 250 14.44 -21.00 11.27
C PHE A 250 13.34 -19.95 11.46
N TYR A 251 12.49 -19.70 10.46
CA TYR A 251 11.38 -18.73 10.60
C TYR A 251 10.34 -19.19 11.63
N HIS A 252 10.01 -20.48 11.66
CA HIS A 252 9.08 -21.05 12.64
C HIS A 252 9.60 -20.94 14.07
N GLN A 253 10.88 -21.22 14.29
CA GLN A 253 11.52 -21.07 15.59
C GLN A 253 11.47 -19.62 16.07
N ARG A 254 11.88 -18.67 15.23
CA ARG A 254 11.79 -17.23 15.54
C ARG A 254 10.37 -16.81 15.90
N LEU A 255 9.37 -17.30 15.15
CA LEU A 255 7.97 -16.99 15.41
C LEU A 255 7.51 -17.51 16.78
N GLU A 256 7.86 -18.75 17.14
CA GLU A 256 7.52 -19.36 18.44
C GLU A 256 8.24 -18.69 19.63
N GLU A 257 9.51 -18.31 19.46
CA GLU A 257 10.36 -17.74 20.51
C GLU A 257 10.11 -16.24 20.72
N GLU A 258 10.06 -15.46 19.65
CA GLU A 258 9.91 -14.00 19.70
C GLU A 258 8.44 -13.57 19.83
N PHE A 259 7.49 -14.37 19.31
CA PHE A 259 6.07 -14.00 19.23
C PHE A 259 5.11 -15.11 19.66
N PRO A 260 5.27 -15.69 20.86
CA PRO A 260 4.53 -16.88 21.31
C PRO A 260 2.99 -16.72 21.36
N GLY A 261 2.49 -15.48 21.37
CA GLY A 261 1.07 -15.13 21.43
C GLY A 261 0.49 -14.54 20.15
N SER A 262 1.25 -14.47 19.05
CA SER A 262 0.72 -13.94 17.79
C SER A 262 -0.28 -14.92 17.14
N PRO A 263 -1.18 -14.43 16.26
CA PRO A 263 -2.06 -15.29 15.48
C PRO A 263 -1.31 -16.34 14.67
N GLU A 264 -0.17 -15.99 14.08
CA GLU A 264 0.64 -16.88 13.24
C GLU A 264 1.28 -18.00 14.06
N THR A 265 1.68 -17.74 15.31
CA THR A 265 2.15 -18.80 16.22
C THR A 265 1.03 -19.79 16.53
N ALA A 266 -0.21 -19.31 16.71
CA ALA A 266 -1.36 -20.18 16.90
C ALA A 266 -1.63 -21.03 15.64
N MET A 267 -1.53 -20.44 14.45
CA MET A 267 -1.64 -21.16 13.17
C MET A 267 -0.56 -22.24 13.03
N LEU A 268 0.70 -21.91 13.33
CA LEU A 268 1.83 -22.85 13.28
C LEU A 268 1.62 -24.05 14.21
N ARG A 269 1.19 -23.81 15.46
CA ARG A 269 0.87 -24.89 16.42
C ARG A 269 -0.26 -25.78 15.92
N SER A 270 -1.31 -25.18 15.34
CA SER A 270 -2.42 -25.93 14.76
C SER A 270 -1.95 -26.85 13.63
N LEU A 271 -1.09 -26.36 12.72
CA LEU A 271 -0.53 -27.16 11.61
C LEU A 271 0.31 -28.35 12.08
N ARG A 272 1.04 -28.22 13.20
CA ARG A 272 1.86 -29.30 13.76
C ARG A 272 0.99 -30.40 14.37
N ASN A 273 -0.10 -30.03 15.03
CA ASN A 273 -1.01 -30.97 15.68
C ASN A 273 -1.89 -31.76 14.68
N SER A 274 -1.99 -31.30 13.43
CA SER A 274 -2.76 -31.97 12.38
C SER A 274 -1.98 -33.02 11.57
N ARG A 275 -0.67 -33.18 11.82
CA ARG A 275 0.19 -34.16 11.14
C ARG A 275 0.41 -35.39 12.03
#